data_AF-A0AAV1RY64-F1
#
_entry.id   AF-A0AAV1RY64-F1
#
_cell.length_a   1.000
_cell.length_b   1.000
_cell.length_c   1.000
_cell.angle_alpha   90.00
_cell.angle_beta   90.00
_cell.angle_gamma   90.00
#
_symmetry.space_group_name_H-M   'P 1'
#
loop_
_entity.id
_entity.type
_entity.pdbx_description
1 polymer ?
#
loop_
_entity_poly.entity_id
_entity_poly.type
_entity_poly.pdbx_seq_one_letter_code
_entity_poly.pdbx_strand_id
1 'polypeptide(L)'
;MDVVIKDGSAKMESKFILSTKLTVEGPLRMKEEYVEAILETPTVIEETVPEQLKGAFGQAVSTMQQLPVPIRDAFSSGLKIPLTGTFQRLFMISYLDDEILILRDAAGIPEVLTRLDAPASPLAEPIAEYES
;
A
#
# COMPACT_ATOMS: atom_id res chain seq x y z
N MET A 1 -14.24 19.70 40.56
CA MET A 1 -14.42 18.26 40.27
C MET A 1 -13.32 17.89 39.29
N ASP A 2 -12.27 17.24 39.78
CA ASP A 2 -11.18 16.77 38.93
C ASP A 2 -11.63 15.48 38.23
N VAL A 3 -11.69 15.52 36.90
CA VAL A 3 -11.93 14.32 36.09
C VAL A 3 -10.61 13.56 36.02
N VAL A 4 -10.49 12.53 36.85
CA VAL A 4 -9.39 11.56 36.76
C VAL A 4 -9.68 10.66 35.55
N ILE A 5 -9.02 10.93 34.42
CA ILE A 5 -9.00 10.01 33.27
C ILE A 5 -8.14 8.82 33.70
N LYS A 6 -8.80 7.70 34.01
CA LYS A 6 -8.14 6.43 34.31
C LYS A 6 -7.63 5.87 32.99
N ASP A 7 -6.36 5.48 32.93
CA ASP A 7 -5.63 5.02 31.73
C ASP A 7 -6.51 4.25 30.73
N GLY A 8 -7.07 4.98 29.78
CA GLY A 8 -7.95 4.46 28.74
C GLY A 8 -7.24 4.58 27.41
N SER A 9 -6.85 3.46 26.80
CA SER A 9 -6.20 3.45 25.49
C SER A 9 -7.21 3.09 24.40
N ALA A 10 -7.37 3.98 23.42
CA ALA A 10 -8.10 3.68 22.19
C ALA A 10 -7.11 3.15 21.15
N LYS A 11 -7.45 2.04 20.50
CA LYS A 11 -6.67 1.51 19.38
C LYS A 11 -7.13 2.17 18.08
N MET A 12 -6.16 2.55 17.26
CA MET A 12 -6.39 3.11 15.93
C MET A 12 -5.75 2.20 14.90
N GLU A 13 -6.45 1.98 13.79
CA GLU A 13 -5.93 1.33 12.60
C GLU A 13 -5.75 2.37 11.50
N SER A 14 -4.62 2.29 10.79
CA SER A 14 -4.36 3.15 9.64
C SER A 14 -3.93 2.28 8.48
N LYS A 15 -4.53 2.54 7.31
CA LYS A 15 -4.23 1.83 6.07
C LYS A 15 -3.54 2.77 5.11
N PHE A 16 -2.38 2.33 4.65
CA PHE A 16 -1.58 3.01 3.64
C PHE A 16 -1.48 2.12 2.42
N ILE A 17 -1.91 2.63 1.27
CA ILE A 17 -1.84 1.92 -0.01
C ILE A 17 -0.80 2.62 -0.86
N LEU A 18 0.17 1.86 -1.35
CA LEU A 18 1.16 2.34 -2.31
C LEU A 18 0.95 1.63 -3.64
N SER A 19 0.79 2.41 -4.70
CA SER A 19 0.70 1.93 -6.07
C SER A 19 2.04 2.15 -6.76
N THR A 20 2.67 1.07 -7.22
CA THR A 20 3.92 1.12 -8.00
C THR A 20 3.70 0.51 -9.38
N LYS A 21 4.52 0.94 -10.34
CA LYS A 21 4.57 0.42 -11.71
C LYS A 21 5.91 -0.25 -11.94
N LEU A 22 5.88 -1.55 -12.24
CA LEU A 22 7.04 -2.32 -12.64
C LEU A 22 7.14 -2.35 -14.16
N THR A 23 8.31 -2.02 -14.71
CA THR A 23 8.58 -2.02 -16.16
C THR A 23 9.90 -2.74 -16.42
N VAL A 24 9.91 -3.68 -17.36
CA VAL A 24 11.11 -4.40 -17.79
C VAL A 24 11.77 -3.63 -18.94
N GLU A 25 13.04 -3.27 -18.78
CA GLU A 25 13.84 -2.45 -19.70
C GLU A 25 14.99 -3.29 -20.32
N GLY A 26 14.62 -4.26 -21.16
CA GLY A 26 15.56 -5.23 -21.73
C GLY A 26 15.67 -6.50 -20.86
N PRO A 27 16.59 -7.42 -21.19
CA PRO A 27 16.56 -8.78 -20.64
C PRO A 27 16.92 -8.86 -19.14
N LEU A 28 17.74 -7.92 -18.65
CA LEU A 28 18.31 -7.98 -17.29
C LEU A 28 18.00 -6.74 -16.44
N ARG A 29 17.15 -5.82 -16.91
CA ARG A 29 16.90 -4.55 -16.20
C ARG A 29 15.41 -4.41 -15.94
N MET A 30 15.07 -4.01 -14.73
CA MET A 30 13.71 -3.67 -14.35
C MET A 30 13.70 -2.34 -13.62
N LYS A 31 12.64 -1.57 -13.81
CA LYS A 31 12.40 -0.30 -13.14
C LYS A 31 11.08 -0.37 -12.39
N GLU A 32 11.11 0.06 -11.13
CA GLU A 32 9.93 0.34 -10.33
C GLU A 32 9.75 1.84 -10.22
N GLU A 33 8.55 2.34 -10.51
CA GLU A 33 8.17 3.74 -10.32
C GLU A 33 6.99 3.84 -9.35
N TYR A 34 7.07 4.74 -8.39
CA TYR A 34 6.01 4.96 -7.42
C TYR A 34 5.01 5.94 -8.03
N VAL A 35 3.75 5.52 -8.15
CA VAL A 35 2.73 6.26 -8.92
C VAL A 35 1.84 7.09 -8.00
N GLU A 36 1.23 6.45 -7.01
CA GLU A 36 0.28 7.08 -6.09
C GLU A 36 0.37 6.42 -4.72
N ALA A 37 0.27 7.24 -3.67
CA ALA A 37 0.01 6.77 -2.33
C ALA A 37 -1.36 7.24 -1.86
N ILE A 38 -2.09 6.38 -1.16
CA ILE A 38 -3.37 6.69 -0.53
C ILE A 38 -3.24 6.43 0.95
N LEU A 39 -3.38 7.48 1.76
CA LEU A 39 -3.52 7.35 3.20
C LEU A 39 -5.00 7.38 3.55
N GLU A 40 -5.55 6.23 3.94
CA GLU A 40 -6.93 6.16 4.41
C GLU A 40 -7.04 6.83 5.78
N THR A 41 -8.20 7.42 6.06
CA THR A 41 -8.49 8.00 7.37
C THR A 41 -8.34 6.93 8.44
N PRO A 42 -7.57 7.18 9.51
CA PRO A 42 -7.45 6.23 10.61
C PRO A 42 -8.83 5.92 11.22
N THR A 43 -9.11 4.64 11.41
CA THR A 43 -10.34 4.18 12.06
C THR A 43 -10.05 3.87 13.52
N VAL A 44 -10.93 4.31 14.42
CA VAL A 44 -10.86 3.97 15.84
C VAL A 44 -11.61 2.67 16.05
N ILE A 45 -11.01 1.71 16.75
CA ILE A 45 -11.68 0.47 17.13
C ILE A 45 -12.62 0.78 18.29
N GLU A 46 -13.92 0.97 18.00
CA GLU A 46 -14.93 1.45 18.96
C GLU A 46 -15.00 0.62 20.23
N GLU A 47 -14.75 -0.69 20.11
CA GLU A 47 -14.72 -1.67 21.21
C GLU A 47 -13.69 -1.32 22.29
N THR A 48 -12.63 -0.61 21.90
CA THR A 48 -11.51 -0.23 22.75
C THR A 48 -11.69 1.16 23.37
N VAL A 49 -12.74 1.90 22.97
CA VAL A 49 -12.97 3.26 23.46
C VAL A 49 -13.53 3.22 24.88
N PRO A 50 -12.85 3.84 25.87
CA PRO A 50 -13.33 3.92 27.24
C PRO A 50 -14.71 4.58 27.31
N GLU A 51 -15.58 4.11 28.22
CA GLU A 51 -16.94 4.65 28.38
C GLU A 51 -16.97 6.17 28.61
N GLN A 52 -15.95 6.70 29.30
CA GLN A 52 -15.78 8.12 29.57
C GLN A 52 -15.53 8.95 28.30
N LEU A 53 -14.98 8.35 27.25
CA LEU A 53 -14.63 9.00 25.99
C LEU A 53 -15.66 8.75 24.89
N LYS A 54 -16.61 7.82 25.06
CA LYS A 54 -17.67 7.55 24.09
C LYS A 54 -18.50 8.81 23.76
N GLY A 55 -18.78 9.65 24.76
CA GLY A 55 -19.51 10.90 24.55
C GLY A 55 -18.74 11.90 23.68
N ALA A 56 -17.45 12.10 23.97
CA ALA A 56 -16.58 12.98 23.17
C ALA A 56 -16.34 12.41 21.76
N PHE A 57 -16.21 11.10 21.63
CA PHE A 57 -16.07 10.41 20.34
C PHE A 57 -17.33 10.61 19.47
N GLY A 58 -18.52 10.43 20.03
CA GLY A 58 -19.78 10.67 19.31
C GLY A 58 -19.93 12.12 18.83
N GLN A 59 -19.44 13.10 19.60
CA GLN A 59 -19.40 14.51 19.20
C GLN A 59 -18.38 14.77 18.09
N ALA A 60 -17.21 14.12 18.13
CA ALA A 60 -16.21 14.25 17.07
C ALA A 60 -16.73 13.67 15.75
N VAL A 61 -17.36 12.50 15.77
CA VAL A 61 -17.96 11.85 14.60
C VAL A 61 -19.03 12.74 13.96
N SER A 62 -19.91 13.36 14.76
CA SER A 62 -20.94 14.26 14.22
C SER A 62 -20.35 15.55 13.63
N THR A 63 -19.27 16.07 14.20
CA THR A 63 -18.57 17.24 13.67
C THR A 63 -17.90 16.92 12.32
N MET A 64 -17.34 15.72 12.16
CA MET A 64 -16.79 15.27 10.88
C MET A 64 -17.87 15.16 9.79
N GLN A 65 -19.10 14.80 10.16
CA GLN A 65 -20.25 14.83 9.27
C GLN A 65 -20.73 16.26 8.91
N GLN A 66 -20.15 17.31 9.48
CA GLN A 66 -20.49 18.70 9.14
C GLN A 66 -19.40 19.39 8.34
N LEU A 67 -18.30 18.70 8.04
CA LEU A 67 -17.21 19.26 7.24
C LEU A 67 -17.67 19.59 5.81
N PRO A 68 -17.05 20.59 5.15
CA PRO A 68 -17.25 20.84 3.73
C PRO A 68 -16.99 19.59 2.87
N VAL A 69 -17.74 19.44 1.77
CA VAL A 69 -17.68 18.29 0.86
C VAL A 69 -16.25 17.90 0.48
N PRO A 70 -15.35 18.82 0.06
CA PRO A 70 -13.99 18.43 -0.34
C PRO A 70 -13.18 17.76 0.78
N ILE A 71 -13.43 18.15 2.03
CA ILE A 71 -12.77 17.56 3.20
C ILE A 71 -13.38 16.19 3.49
N ARG A 72 -14.71 16.07 3.47
CA ARG A 72 -15.40 14.77 3.66
C ARG A 72 -15.05 13.75 2.60
N ASP A 73 -14.86 14.19 1.37
CA ASP A 73 -14.43 13.33 0.27
C ASP A 73 -13.01 12.83 0.51
N ALA A 74 -12.06 13.70 0.87
CA ALA A 74 -10.70 13.29 1.22
C ALA A 74 -10.67 12.32 2.43
N PHE A 75 -11.56 12.52 3.40
CA PHE A 75 -11.71 11.61 4.54
C PHE A 75 -12.30 10.24 4.15
N SER A 76 -13.26 10.21 3.21
CA SER A 76 -13.94 8.97 2.81
C SER A 76 -13.15 8.17 1.75
N SER A 77 -12.44 8.84 0.84
CA SER A 77 -11.64 8.20 -0.20
C SER A 77 -10.17 7.99 0.18
N GLY A 78 -9.74 8.54 1.31
CA GLY A 78 -8.34 8.66 1.68
C GLY A 78 -7.65 9.84 0.98
N LEU A 79 -6.58 10.33 1.59
CA LEU A 79 -5.72 11.37 1.05
C LEU A 79 -4.82 10.76 -0.04
N LYS A 80 -5.05 11.17 -1.28
CA LYS A 80 -4.24 10.77 -2.44
C LYS A 80 -3.04 11.69 -2.58
N ILE A 81 -1.87 11.09 -2.72
CA ILE A 81 -0.58 11.76 -2.85
C ILE A 81 0.04 11.27 -4.17
N PRO A 82 0.14 12.13 -5.21
CA PRO A 82 0.79 11.74 -6.46
C PRO A 82 2.30 11.62 -6.25
N LEU A 83 2.89 10.51 -6.68
CA LEU A 83 4.31 10.20 -6.52
C LEU A 83 5.07 10.07 -7.85
N THR A 84 4.35 10.11 -8.98
CA THR A 84 4.90 9.93 -10.33
C THR A 84 6.13 10.82 -10.56
N GLY A 85 7.20 10.22 -11.06
CA GLY A 85 8.46 10.91 -11.36
C GLY A 85 9.30 11.33 -10.14
N THR A 86 8.84 11.07 -8.91
CA THR A 86 9.56 11.46 -7.69
C THR A 86 10.43 10.32 -7.16
N PHE A 87 9.88 9.10 -7.09
CA PHE A 87 10.57 7.94 -6.53
C PHE A 87 10.61 6.81 -7.56
N GLN A 88 11.81 6.28 -7.77
CA GLN A 88 12.06 5.14 -8.65
C GLN A 88 13.16 4.25 -8.08
N ARG A 89 13.06 2.95 -8.35
CA ARG A 89 14.09 1.95 -8.05
C ARG A 89 14.49 1.25 -9.34
N LEU A 90 15.78 1.04 -9.52
CA LEU A 90 16.34 0.29 -10.63
C LEU A 90 16.84 -1.04 -10.10
N PHE A 91 16.51 -2.11 -10.82
CA PHE A 91 16.89 -3.46 -10.47
C PHE A 91 17.61 -4.16 -11.62
N MET A 92 18.54 -5.03 -11.25
CA MET A 92 19.06 -6.05 -12.14
C MET A 92 18.28 -7.35 -11.93
N ILE A 93 17.75 -7.92 -13.00
CA ILE A 93 17.21 -9.28 -12.98
C ILE A 93 18.42 -10.22 -13.02
N SER A 94 18.66 -10.92 -11.92
CA SER A 94 19.80 -11.83 -11.79
C SER A 94 19.44 -13.30 -12.03
N TYR A 95 18.16 -13.64 -11.86
CA TYR A 95 17.61 -14.95 -12.15
C TYR A 95 16.11 -14.82 -12.37
N LEU A 96 15.57 -15.58 -13.32
CA LEU A 96 14.14 -15.67 -13.60
C LEU A 96 13.84 -17.06 -14.16
N ASP A 97 12.92 -17.76 -13.51
CA ASP A 97 12.30 -18.99 -14.00
C ASP A 97 10.78 -18.96 -13.78
N ASP A 98 10.12 -20.11 -13.92
CA ASP A 98 8.65 -20.23 -13.80
C ASP A 98 8.10 -20.02 -12.38
N GLU A 99 8.95 -20.06 -11.36
CA GLU A 99 8.56 -20.03 -9.95
C GLU A 99 9.16 -18.83 -9.19
N ILE A 100 10.37 -18.41 -9.55
CA ILE A 100 11.19 -17.47 -8.79
C ILE A 100 11.76 -16.38 -9.71
N LEU A 101 11.68 -15.14 -9.23
CA LEU A 101 12.38 -13.99 -9.76
C LEU A 101 13.35 -13.46 -8.69
N ILE A 102 14.64 -13.35 -9.03
CA ILE A 102 15.65 -12.73 -8.17
C ILE A 102 16.09 -11.40 -8.77
N LEU A 103 15.67 -10.32 -8.13
CA LEU A 103 16.09 -8.95 -8.41
C LEU A 103 17.27 -8.57 -7.54
N ARG A 104 18.10 -7.64 -8.00
CA ARG A 104 19.14 -7.00 -7.20
C ARG A 104 19.02 -5.51 -7.29
N ASP A 105 19.06 -4.84 -6.15
CA ASP A 105 19.08 -3.38 -6.10
C ASP A 105 20.44 -2.81 -6.54
N ALA A 106 20.57 -1.48 -6.50
CA ALA A 106 21.81 -0.78 -6.85
C ALA A 106 23.00 -1.10 -5.91
N ALA A 107 22.74 -1.61 -4.70
CA ALA A 107 23.76 -2.09 -3.78
C ALA A 107 24.09 -3.59 -3.98
N GLY A 108 23.40 -4.26 -4.91
CA GLY A 108 23.56 -5.68 -5.19
C GLY A 108 22.79 -6.61 -4.24
N ILE A 109 21.99 -6.05 -3.33
CA ILE A 109 21.21 -6.82 -2.35
C ILE A 109 20.09 -7.56 -3.08
N PRO A 110 19.96 -8.89 -2.90
CA PRO A 110 18.95 -9.67 -3.61
C PRO A 110 17.56 -9.52 -2.96
N GLU A 111 16.55 -9.39 -3.83
CA GLU A 111 15.13 -9.46 -3.50
C GLU A 111 14.52 -10.64 -4.26
N VAL A 112 13.98 -11.61 -3.52
CA VAL A 112 13.48 -12.88 -4.06
C VAL A 112 11.96 -12.86 -4.04
N LEU A 113 11.35 -12.95 -5.22
CA LEU A 113 9.91 -12.99 -5.41
C LEU A 113 9.52 -14.38 -5.90
N THR A 114 8.48 -14.94 -5.30
CA THR A 114 7.88 -16.20 -5.72
C THR A 114 6.57 -15.94 -6.44
N ARG A 115 6.28 -16.76 -7.44
CA ARG A 115 4.99 -16.75 -8.11
C ARG A 115 3.87 -16.96 -7.09
N LEU A 116 2.89 -16.06 -7.08
CA LEU A 116 1.61 -16.35 -6.44
C LEU A 116 0.86 -17.35 -7.34
N ASP A 117 0.26 -18.38 -6.76
CA ASP A 117 -0.61 -19.32 -7.47
C ASP A 117 -1.81 -18.57 -8.07
N ALA A 118 -1.64 -18.05 -9.28
CA ALA A 118 -2.70 -17.48 -10.09
C ALA A 118 -3.22 -18.55 -11.06
N PRO A 119 -4.53 -18.62 -11.36
CA PRO A 119 -5.04 -19.49 -12.41
C PRO A 119 -4.32 -19.18 -13.72
N ALA A 120 -3.94 -20.22 -14.45
CA ALA A 120 -3.12 -20.12 -15.66
C ALA A 120 -3.67 -19.06 -16.63
N SER A 121 -2.85 -18.08 -16.96
CA SER A 121 -3.16 -17.14 -18.04
C SER A 121 -3.08 -17.87 -19.38
N PRO A 122 -4.09 -17.78 -20.27
CA PRO A 122 -4.13 -18.51 -21.53
C PRO A 122 -3.16 -17.99 -22.61
N LEU A 123 -2.26 -17.05 -22.28
CA LEU A 123 -1.40 -16.34 -23.22
C LEU A 123 0.04 -16.89 -23.35
N ALA A 124 0.35 -18.03 -22.75
CA ALA A 124 1.62 -18.70 -23.01
C ALA A 124 1.55 -19.45 -24.35
N GLU A 125 1.84 -18.76 -25.45
CA GLU A 125 2.20 -19.45 -26.70
C GLU A 125 3.58 -20.11 -26.52
N PRO A 126 3.74 -21.39 -26.87
CA PRO A 126 4.99 -22.11 -26.68
C PRO A 126 6.08 -21.51 -27.58
N ILE A 127 7.18 -21.12 -26.94
CA ILE A 127 8.41 -20.67 -27.60
C ILE A 127 8.92 -21.88 -28.41
N ALA A 128 8.87 -21.79 -29.74
CA ALA A 128 9.48 -22.79 -30.60
C ALA A 128 10.99 -22.78 -30.38
N GLU A 129 11.52 -23.89 -29.85
CA GLU A 129 12.95 -24.13 -29.72
C GLU A 129 13.62 -24.03 -31.10
N TYR A 130 14.65 -23.18 -31.19
CA TYR A 130 15.45 -23.02 -32.40
C TYR A 130 16.57 -24.07 -32.36
N GLU A 131 16.42 -25.17 -33.11
CA GLU A 131 17.51 -26.15 -33.29
C GLU A 131 18.67 -25.54 -34.11
N SER A 132 19.90 -25.84 -33.73
CA SER A 132 21.12 -25.64 -34.53
C SER A 132 22.01 -26.87 -34.44
#